data_AF-A0A0F9VNP1-F1
#
_entry.id   AF-A0A0F9VNP1-F1
#
_cell.length_a   1.000
_cell.length_b   1.000
_cell.length_c   1.000
_cell.angle_alpha   90.00
_cell.angle_beta   90.00
_cell.angle_gamma   90.00
#
_symmetry.space_group_name_H-M   'P 1'
#
loop_
_entity.id
_entity.type
_entity.pdbx_description
1 polymer ?
#
loop_
_entity_poly.entity_id
_entity_poly.type
_entity_poly.pdbx_seq_one_letter_code
_entity_poly.pdbx_strand_id
1 'polypeptide(L)'
;MKKPKRKTQMTSLIAFADILESLGERQREVYKIIRKHQPINNTRISEIANLPINSIVPRTNELRKKGVVRLHHRAICPITGKLTMFWRCSRRL
;
A
#
# COMPACT_ATOMS: atom_id res chain seq x y z
N MET A 1 -27.95 28.16 -3.62
CA MET A 1 -27.98 26.73 -3.23
C MET A 1 -26.72 26.37 -2.44
N LYS A 2 -26.84 25.98 -1.16
CA LYS A 2 -25.71 25.56 -0.31
C LYS A 2 -25.46 24.06 -0.51
N LYS A 3 -24.25 23.66 -0.93
CA LYS A 3 -23.86 22.24 -1.04
C LYS A 3 -23.92 21.56 0.35
N PRO A 4 -24.41 20.31 0.46
CA PRO A 4 -24.48 19.63 1.75
C PRO A 4 -23.07 19.36 2.29
N LYS A 5 -22.82 19.72 3.55
CA LYS A 5 -21.58 19.42 4.29
C LYS A 5 -21.48 17.88 4.44
N ARG A 6 -20.50 17.26 3.77
CA ARG A 6 -20.17 15.82 3.90
C ARG A 6 -19.81 15.48 5.35
N LYS A 7 -20.72 14.85 6.09
CA LYS A 7 -20.44 14.15 7.36
C LYS A 7 -19.83 12.76 7.08
N THR A 8 -18.67 12.70 6.43
CA THR A 8 -18.07 11.42 5.98
C THR A 8 -16.56 11.38 6.17
N GLN A 9 -15.99 12.22 7.03
CA GLN A 9 -14.53 12.30 7.21
C GLN A 9 -14.05 11.65 8.51
N MET A 10 -14.78 11.78 9.63
CA MET A 10 -14.33 11.19 10.89
C MET A 10 -14.38 9.66 10.88
N THR A 11 -15.47 9.06 10.41
CA THR A 11 -15.63 7.59 10.36
C THR A 11 -14.61 6.91 9.46
N SER A 12 -14.32 7.51 8.30
CA SER A 12 -13.30 7.05 7.36
C SER A 12 -11.88 7.15 7.91
N LEU A 13 -11.56 8.22 8.64
CA LEU A 13 -10.24 8.39 9.27
C LEU A 13 -10.04 7.42 10.44
N ILE A 14 -11.08 7.20 11.25
CA ILE A 14 -11.04 6.23 12.36
C ILE A 14 -10.85 4.81 11.80
N ALA A 15 -11.68 4.40 10.83
CA ALA A 15 -11.54 3.10 10.20
C ALA A 15 -10.16 2.89 9.56
N PHE A 16 -9.57 3.94 8.98
CA PHE A 16 -8.21 3.86 8.45
C PHE A 16 -7.15 3.71 9.53
N ALA A 17 -7.28 4.44 10.64
CA ALA A 17 -6.37 4.32 11.79
C ALA A 17 -6.45 2.92 12.40
N ASP A 18 -7.66 2.41 12.64
CA ASP A 18 -7.90 1.07 13.20
C ASP A 18 -7.25 -0.03 12.32
N ILE A 19 -7.37 0.09 11.00
CA ILE A 19 -6.75 -0.86 10.08
C ILE A 19 -5.22 -0.80 10.17
N LEU A 20 -4.61 0.39 10.30
CA LEU A 20 -3.17 0.54 10.45
C LEU A 20 -2.65 0.00 11.79
N GLU A 21 -3.45 0.12 12.86
CA GLU A 21 -3.14 -0.46 14.16
C GLU A 21 -3.18 -1.99 14.11
N SER A 22 -4.13 -2.56 13.36
CA SER A 22 -4.26 -4.01 13.14
C SER A 22 -3.15 -4.66 12.30
N LEU A 23 -2.21 -3.88 11.76
CA LEU A 23 -1.12 -4.41 10.94
C LEU A 23 -0.07 -5.11 11.81
N GLY A 24 0.28 -6.33 11.40
CA GLY A 24 1.46 -7.02 11.93
C GLY A 24 2.75 -6.25 11.57
N GLU A 25 3.83 -6.53 12.29
CA GLU A 25 5.11 -5.83 12.16
C GLU A 25 5.60 -5.78 10.70
N ARG A 26 5.63 -6.94 10.03
CA ARG A 26 6.05 -7.07 8.63
C ARG A 26 5.17 -6.30 7.64
N GLN A 27 3.85 -6.28 7.88
CA GLN A 27 2.91 -5.53 7.06
C GLN A 27 3.14 -4.03 7.23
N ARG A 28 3.39 -3.58 8.47
CA ARG A 28 3.68 -2.19 8.79
C ARG A 28 4.97 -1.72 8.15
N GLU A 29 6.01 -2.55 8.15
CA GLU A 29 7.28 -2.30 7.46
C GLU A 29 7.07 -2.10 5.95
N VAL A 30 6.42 -3.05 5.27
CA VAL A 30 6.11 -2.96 3.83
C VAL A 30 5.26 -1.73 3.53
N TYR A 31 4.25 -1.44 4.36
CA TYR A 31 3.40 -0.26 4.20
C TYR A 31 4.21 1.05 4.33
N LYS A 32 5.13 1.16 5.29
CA LYS A 32 6.01 2.33 5.45
C LYS A 32 6.87 2.57 4.20
N ILE A 33 7.44 1.50 3.64
CA ILE A 33 8.23 1.57 2.40
C ILE A 33 7.36 2.06 1.24
N ILE A 34 6.17 1.49 1.05
CA ILE A 34 5.23 1.92 0.01
C ILE A 34 4.85 3.39 0.22
N ARG A 35 4.54 3.81 1.45
CA ARG A 35 4.15 5.19 1.75
C ARG A 35 5.24 6.19 1.37
N LYS A 36 6.50 5.85 1.62
CA LYS A 36 7.68 6.69 1.36
C LYS A 36 8.08 6.73 -0.12
N HIS A 37 7.98 5.60 -0.83
CA HIS A 37 8.54 5.43 -2.18
C HIS A 37 7.50 5.24 -3.30
N GLN A 38 6.20 5.28 -3.00
CA GLN A 38 5.14 5.12 -4.01
C GLN A 38 5.30 6.08 -5.21
N PRO A 39 5.00 5.64 -6.45
CA PRO A 39 4.61 4.27 -6.81
C PRO A 39 5.81 3.31 -6.84
N ILE A 40 5.68 2.11 -6.23
CA ILE A 40 6.79 1.15 -6.09
C ILE A 40 6.33 -0.31 -6.31
N ASN A 41 7.18 -1.18 -6.86
CA ASN A 41 6.88 -2.60 -7.08
C ASN A 41 7.50 -3.53 -6.00
N ASN A 42 7.09 -4.79 -5.98
CA ASN A 42 7.54 -5.77 -4.97
C ASN A 42 9.05 -6.04 -5.00
N THR A 43 9.68 -5.97 -6.18
CA THR A 43 11.14 -6.14 -6.32
C THR A 43 11.89 -5.05 -5.58
N ARG A 44 11.52 -3.78 -5.79
CA ARG A 44 12.18 -2.67 -5.12
C ARG A 44 11.89 -2.62 -3.62
N ILE A 45 10.68 -3.03 -3.21
CA ILE A 45 10.37 -3.19 -1.77
C ILE A 45 11.27 -4.26 -1.14
N SER A 46 11.47 -5.39 -1.81
CA SER A 46 12.36 -6.48 -1.37
C SER A 46 13.80 -6.00 -1.18
N GLU A 47 14.33 -5.22 -2.11
CA GLU A 47 15.66 -4.61 -1.99
C GLU A 47 15.75 -3.62 -0.82
N ILE A 48 14.78 -2.71 -0.68
CA ILE A 48 14.80 -1.69 0.39
C ILE A 48 14.64 -2.31 1.78
N ALA A 49 13.78 -3.33 1.91
CA ALA A 49 13.59 -4.04 3.17
C ALA A 49 14.75 -5.00 3.48
N ASN A 50 15.62 -5.28 2.50
CA ASN A 50 16.61 -6.36 2.56
C ASN A 50 15.99 -7.73 2.90
N LEU A 51 14.83 -8.02 2.28
CA LEU A 51 14.05 -9.24 2.52
C LEU A 51 13.80 -9.99 1.22
N PRO A 52 13.66 -11.32 1.25
CA PRO A 52 13.31 -12.07 0.04
C PRO A 52 11.93 -11.68 -0.48
N ILE A 53 11.79 -11.60 -1.81
CA ILE A 53 10.54 -11.20 -2.47
C ILE A 53 9.34 -12.06 -2.03
N ASN A 54 9.56 -13.34 -1.71
CA ASN A 54 8.54 -14.27 -1.22
C ASN A 54 7.99 -13.87 0.17
N SER A 55 8.70 -13.05 0.94
CA SER A 55 8.19 -12.43 2.16
C SER A 55 7.42 -11.14 1.91
N ILE A 56 7.61 -10.49 0.75
CA ILE A 56 6.99 -9.20 0.42
C ILE A 56 5.64 -9.38 -0.26
N VAL A 57 5.57 -10.24 -1.27
CA VAL A 57 4.36 -10.49 -2.07
C VAL A 57 3.12 -10.77 -1.21
N PRO A 58 3.13 -11.70 -0.22
CA PRO A 58 1.97 -11.93 0.61
C PRO A 58 1.56 -10.69 1.42
N ARG A 59 2.51 -9.91 1.95
CA ARG A 59 2.24 -8.71 2.75
C ARG A 59 1.61 -7.60 1.91
N THR A 60 2.11 -7.39 0.69
CA THR A 60 1.48 -6.46 -0.25
C THR A 60 0.05 -6.88 -0.59
N ASN A 61 -0.19 -8.18 -0.80
CA ASN A 61 -1.54 -8.70 -1.07
C ASN A 61 -2.48 -8.53 0.13
N GLU A 62 -2.01 -8.77 1.34
CA GLU A 62 -2.77 -8.52 2.58
C GLU A 62 -3.12 -7.04 2.75
N LEU A 63 -2.14 -6.14 2.56
CA LEU A 63 -2.35 -4.68 2.61
C LEU A 63 -3.35 -4.22 1.54
N ARG A 64 -3.32 -4.83 0.35
CA ARG A 64 -4.31 -4.59 -0.70
C ARG A 64 -5.70 -5.07 -0.28
N LYS A 65 -5.83 -6.28 0.28
CA LYS A 65 -7.10 -6.82 0.79
C LYS A 65 -7.69 -5.95 1.91
N LYS A 66 -6.84 -5.40 2.77
CA LYS A 66 -7.21 -4.42 3.82
C LYS A 66 -7.53 -3.02 3.27
N GLY A 67 -7.39 -2.77 1.96
CA GLY A 67 -7.73 -1.49 1.33
C GLY A 67 -6.74 -0.34 1.59
N VAL A 68 -5.65 -0.57 2.33
CA VAL A 68 -4.66 0.48 2.65
C VAL A 68 -3.66 0.72 1.52
N VAL A 69 -3.50 -0.24 0.61
CA VAL A 69 -2.67 -0.15 -0.58
C VAL A 69 -3.51 -0.50 -1.81
N ARG A 70 -3.22 0.12 -2.96
CA ARG A 70 -3.87 -0.18 -4.23
C ARG A 70 -2.89 -0.22 -5.39
N LEU A 71 -3.28 -0.93 -6.44
CA LEU A 71 -2.57 -0.92 -7.71
C LEU A 71 -2.60 0.52 -8.27
N HIS A 72 -1.43 1.04 -8.63
CA HIS A 72 -1.30 2.30 -9.35
C HIS A 72 -1.33 2.07 -10.86
N HIS A 73 -0.40 1.26 -11.35
CA HIS A 73 -0.23 0.91 -12.76
C HIS A 73 0.58 -0.39 -12.88
N ARG A 74 0.69 -0.91 -14.10
CA ARG A 74 1.60 -1.99 -14.45
C ARG A 74 2.69 -1.44 -15.37
N ALA A 75 3.94 -1.75 -15.09
CA ALA A 75 5.08 -1.32 -15.88
C ALA A 75 6.20 -2.36 -15.82
N ILE A 76 7.12 -2.29 -16.79
CA ILE A 76 8.31 -3.14 -16.82
C ILE A 76 9.19 -2.76 -15.64
N CYS A 77 9.56 -3.75 -14.82
CA CYS A 77 10.52 -3.56 -13.75
C CYS A 77 11.91 -3.32 -14.36
N PRO A 78 12.61 -2.22 -14.02
CA PRO A 78 13.93 -1.93 -14.58
C PRO A 78 15.00 -2.96 -14.17
N ILE A 79 14.77 -3.69 -13.07
CA ILE A 79 15.72 -4.68 -12.53
C ILE A 79 15.54 -6.05 -13.22
N THR A 80 14.29 -6.48 -13.45
CA THR A 80 14.00 -7.85 -13.92
C THR A 80 13.56 -7.92 -15.37
N GLY A 81 13.28 -6.78 -16.03
CA GLY A 81 12.74 -6.73 -17.39
C GLY A 81 11.30 -7.26 -17.51
N LYS A 82 10.67 -7.67 -16.41
CA LYS A 82 9.33 -8.28 -16.40
C LYS A 82 8.25 -7.24 -16.10
N LEU A 83 7.04 -7.46 -16.64
CA LEU A 83 5.88 -6.65 -16.29
C LEU A 83 5.50 -6.87 -14.81
N THR A 84 5.46 -5.80 -14.04
CA THR A 84 5.17 -5.85 -12.59
C THR A 84 4.10 -4.83 -12.20
N MET A 85 3.47 -5.08 -11.05
CA MET A 85 2.51 -4.18 -10.44
C MET A 85 3.22 -3.15 -9.56
N PHE A 86 2.87 -1.89 -9.74
CA PHE A 86 3.33 -0.78 -8.90
C PHE A 86 2.22 -0.35 -7.95
N TRP A 87 2.57 -0.18 -6.68
CA TRP A 87 1.67 0.04 -5.57
C TRP A 87 1.77 1.46 -5.04
N ARG A 88 0.65 1.94 -4.50
CA ARG A 88 0.54 3.23 -3.79
C ARG A 88 -0.38 3.08 -2.58
N CYS A 89 -0.24 3.95 -1.60
CA CYS A 89 -1.20 4.04 -0.49
C CYS A 89 -2.56 4.47 -1.02
N SER A 90 -3.63 3.92 -0.44
CA SER A 90 -4.97 4.40 -0.73
C SER A 90 -5.16 5.80 -0.16
N ARG A 91 -5.66 6.73 -0.98
CA ARG A 91 -6.09 8.07 -0.54
C ARG A 91 -7.55 8.12 -0.08
N ARG A 92 -8.25 6.97 -0.12
CA ARG A 92 -9.66 6.84 0.25
C ARG A 92 -9.82 5.62 1.17
N LEU A 93 -10.22 5.87 2.40
CA LEU A 93 -11.42 5.28 2.97
C LEU A 93 -12.38 6.44 3.24
#